data_AF-A0A6Q2ZI82-F1
#
_entry.id   AF-A0A6Q2ZI82-F1
#
_cell.length_a   1.000
_cell.length_b   1.000
_cell.length_c   1.000
_cell.angle_alpha   90.00
_cell.angle_beta   90.00
_cell.angle_gamma   90.00
#
_symmetry.space_group_name_H-M   'P 1'
#
loop_
_entity.id
_entity.type
_entity.pdbx_description
1 polymer ?
#
loop_
_entity_poly.entity_id
_entity_poly.type
_entity_poly.pdbx_seq_one_letter_code
_entity_poly.pdbx_strand_id
1 'polypeptide(L)'
;MKNCQCNRVFEQLAVLSHCREAVLSHTMEAVLSNCREAVLSHTREAVLSHCREVVLSHTREAVLSHPREAVLSNCREAVLSHSREAVLSHTREAVLSNCREAVLSHTREAVLSHCREAVLSHSREAVLSHCREAVLSHPREAVLSHTREAVLSHCREAVLSNCREAVLSHTREAVLSHCREVVLSHPREAVLSHTREAVLSHTREAVLSHCREVVLSHTREAVLSHTRELNIV
;
A
#
# COMPACT_ATOMS: atom_id res chain seq x y z
N MET A 1 -34.21 -17.33 10.98
CA MET A 1 -32.90 -17.54 10.34
C MET A 1 -33.15 -18.23 9.00
N LYS A 2 -33.02 -17.53 7.87
CA LYS A 2 -33.21 -18.11 6.53
C LYS A 2 -31.86 -18.15 5.81
N ASN A 3 -31.51 -19.29 5.22
CA ASN A 3 -30.43 -19.36 4.24
C ASN A 3 -30.91 -18.64 2.96
N CYS A 4 -30.73 -17.33 2.87
CA CYS A 4 -30.78 -16.65 1.58
C CYS A 4 -29.46 -16.89 0.84
N GLN A 5 -29.53 -17.71 -0.21
CA GLN A 5 -28.67 -17.58 -1.38
C GLN A 5 -29.42 -16.66 -2.35
N CYS A 6 -28.80 -15.57 -2.79
CA CYS A 6 -29.42 -14.62 -3.71
C CYS A 6 -28.57 -14.49 -4.96
N ASN A 7 -29.02 -15.13 -6.06
CA ASN A 7 -28.38 -15.03 -7.37
C ASN A 7 -29.27 -14.18 -8.27
N ARG A 8 -28.81 -12.99 -8.67
CA ARG A 8 -29.59 -12.06 -9.52
C ARG A 8 -28.70 -11.39 -10.56
N VAL A 9 -29.22 -11.30 -11.78
CA VAL A 9 -28.41 -10.98 -12.97
C VAL A 9 -28.53 -9.51 -13.43
N PHE A 10 -29.54 -8.78 -12.95
CA PHE A 10 -29.80 -7.39 -13.33
C PHE A 10 -30.70 -6.70 -12.28
N GLU A 11 -30.19 -5.73 -11.51
CA GLU A 11 -31.00 -4.92 -10.57
C GLU A 11 -30.55 -3.45 -10.57
N GLN A 12 -31.49 -2.50 -10.52
CA GLN A 12 -31.13 -1.10 -10.30
C GLN A 12 -30.56 -0.89 -8.88
N LEU A 13 -31.18 -1.51 -7.87
CA LEU A 13 -30.78 -1.39 -6.48
C LEU A 13 -31.02 -2.72 -5.76
N ALA A 14 -29.97 -3.27 -5.16
CA ALA A 14 -30.00 -4.52 -4.42
C ALA A 14 -29.61 -4.29 -2.95
N VAL A 15 -30.56 -4.44 -2.03
CA VAL A 15 -30.33 -4.28 -0.58
C VAL A 15 -30.57 -5.62 0.11
N LEU A 16 -29.52 -6.21 0.66
CA LEU A 16 -29.59 -7.49 1.37
C LEU A 16 -28.96 -7.40 2.75
N SER A 17 -29.54 -8.13 3.71
CA SER A 17 -28.96 -8.34 5.03
C SER A 17 -29.00 -9.81 5.43
N HIS A 18 -28.06 -10.23 6.27
CA HIS A 18 -28.04 -11.57 6.89
C HIS A 18 -28.11 -12.73 5.89
N CYS A 19 -27.51 -12.55 4.71
CA CYS A 19 -27.47 -13.58 3.67
C CYS A 19 -26.28 -14.53 3.89
N ARG A 20 -26.40 -15.77 3.41
CA ARG A 20 -25.24 -16.66 3.37
C ARG A 20 -24.34 -16.27 2.20
N GLU A 21 -24.94 -16.15 1.03
CA GLU A 21 -24.28 -15.99 -0.25
C GLU A 21 -25.08 -15.00 -1.10
N ALA A 22 -24.42 -14.01 -1.67
CA ALA A 22 -25.01 -13.05 -2.60
C ALA A 22 -24.15 -12.99 -3.87
N VAL A 23 -24.72 -13.40 -5.01
CA VAL A 23 -24.07 -13.32 -6.32
C VAL A 23 -24.88 -12.38 -7.19
N LEU A 24 -24.36 -11.18 -7.44
CA LEU A 24 -25.02 -10.17 -8.26
C LEU A 24 -24.16 -9.79 -9.47
N SER A 25 -24.80 -9.63 -10.63
CA SER A 25 -24.18 -9.02 -11.82
C SER A 25 -25.01 -7.82 -12.28
N HIS A 26 -24.34 -6.88 -12.96
CA HIS A 26 -24.98 -5.73 -13.62
C HIS A 26 -25.94 -4.96 -12.69
N THR A 27 -25.44 -4.56 -11.52
CA THR A 27 -26.20 -3.73 -10.58
C THR A 27 -25.74 -2.28 -10.59
N MET A 28 -26.67 -1.33 -10.53
CA MET A 28 -26.27 0.06 -10.33
C MET A 28 -25.83 0.27 -8.88
N GLU A 29 -26.66 -0.08 -7.91
CA GLU A 29 -26.35 0.02 -6.48
C GLU A 29 -26.50 -1.33 -5.77
N ALA A 30 -25.52 -1.72 -4.96
CA ALA A 30 -25.56 -2.90 -4.10
C ALA A 30 -25.19 -2.57 -2.66
N VAL A 31 -26.10 -2.81 -1.71
CA VAL A 31 -25.89 -2.59 -0.27
C VAL A 31 -26.04 -3.92 0.46
N LEU A 32 -24.93 -4.46 0.98
CA LEU A 32 -24.90 -5.76 1.66
C LEU A 32 -24.47 -5.61 3.12
N SER A 33 -25.13 -6.35 4.01
CA SER A 33 -24.80 -6.38 5.45
C SER A 33 -24.85 -7.80 6.02
N ASN A 34 -23.90 -8.15 6.88
CA ASN A 34 -23.83 -9.45 7.55
C ASN A 34 -23.88 -10.66 6.58
N CYS A 35 -23.16 -10.59 5.46
CA CYS A 35 -23.05 -11.69 4.50
C CYS A 35 -21.88 -12.62 4.84
N ARG A 36 -21.93 -13.92 4.48
CA ARG A 36 -20.70 -14.73 4.51
C ARG A 36 -19.92 -14.49 3.23
N GLU A 37 -20.52 -14.78 2.09
CA GLU A 37 -19.90 -14.64 0.78
C GLU A 37 -20.68 -13.61 -0.06
N ALA A 38 -19.96 -12.68 -0.70
CA ALA A 38 -20.53 -11.68 -1.60
C ALA A 38 -19.69 -11.58 -2.87
N VAL A 39 -20.26 -11.98 -4.01
CA VAL A 39 -19.62 -11.92 -5.34
C VAL A 39 -20.40 -10.92 -6.20
N LEU A 40 -19.75 -9.84 -6.59
CA LEU A 40 -20.34 -8.75 -7.36
C LEU A 40 -19.56 -8.54 -8.66
N SER A 41 -20.27 -8.39 -9.78
CA SER A 41 -19.67 -8.10 -11.08
C SER A 41 -20.40 -7.00 -11.83
N HIS A 42 -19.66 -6.12 -12.52
CA HIS A 42 -20.21 -5.00 -13.28
C HIS A 42 -21.12 -4.10 -12.42
N THR A 43 -20.67 -3.75 -11.21
CA THR A 43 -21.46 -2.95 -10.27
C THR A 43 -21.00 -1.51 -10.23
N ARG A 44 -21.92 -0.55 -10.38
CA ARG A 44 -21.53 0.86 -10.32
C ARG A 44 -21.12 1.25 -8.89
N GLU A 45 -22.00 1.08 -7.92
CA GLU A 45 -21.74 1.44 -6.52
C GLU A 45 -22.01 0.24 -5.60
N ALA A 46 -21.05 -0.11 -4.74
CA ALA A 46 -21.10 -1.29 -3.87
C ALA A 46 -20.71 -0.93 -2.43
N VAL A 47 -21.67 -0.99 -1.50
CA VAL A 47 -21.47 -0.72 -0.06
C VAL A 47 -21.67 -2.00 0.72
N LEU A 48 -20.63 -2.51 1.38
CA LEU A 48 -20.67 -3.76 2.12
C LEU A 48 -20.21 -3.57 3.57
N SER A 49 -20.91 -4.23 4.49
CA SER A 49 -20.56 -4.23 5.92
C SER A 49 -20.60 -5.64 6.51
N HIS A 50 -19.64 -5.97 7.36
CA HIS A 50 -19.56 -7.24 8.08
C HIS A 50 -19.68 -8.48 7.17
N CYS A 51 -19.13 -8.39 5.97
CA CYS A 51 -19.06 -9.51 5.03
C CYS A 51 -17.81 -10.34 5.32
N ARG A 52 -17.84 -11.68 5.23
CA ARG A 52 -16.59 -12.44 5.44
C ARG A 52 -15.73 -12.38 4.20
N GLU A 53 -16.20 -12.94 3.11
CA GLU A 53 -15.49 -13.03 1.83
C GLU A 53 -16.21 -12.15 0.81
N VAL A 54 -15.48 -11.21 0.22
CA VAL A 54 -15.99 -10.28 -0.80
C VAL A 54 -15.15 -10.40 -2.06
N VAL A 55 -15.79 -10.63 -3.21
CA VAL A 55 -15.15 -10.63 -4.53
C VAL A 55 -15.86 -9.61 -5.41
N LEU A 56 -15.14 -8.56 -5.82
CA LEU A 56 -15.65 -7.52 -6.72
C LEU A 56 -14.90 -7.55 -8.05
N SER A 57 -15.64 -7.42 -9.15
CA SER A 57 -15.07 -7.28 -10.50
C SER A 57 -15.77 -6.19 -11.31
N HIS A 58 -14.99 -5.38 -12.02
CA HIS A 58 -15.49 -4.27 -12.85
C HIS A 58 -16.42 -3.32 -12.07
N THR A 59 -15.94 -2.83 -10.93
CA THR A 59 -16.72 -1.94 -10.07
C THR A 59 -16.28 -0.49 -10.20
N ARG A 60 -17.23 0.45 -10.17
CA ARG A 60 -16.84 1.86 -10.21
C ARG A 60 -16.46 2.34 -8.80
N GLU A 61 -17.35 2.24 -7.83
CA GLU A 61 -17.12 2.71 -6.46
C GLU A 61 -17.45 1.56 -5.47
N ALA A 62 -16.51 1.26 -4.56
CA ALA A 62 -16.63 0.19 -3.58
C ALA A 62 -16.26 0.66 -2.17
N VAL A 63 -17.15 0.48 -1.19
CA VAL A 63 -16.93 0.84 0.21
C VAL A 63 -17.17 -0.39 1.08
N LEU A 64 -16.11 -0.96 1.67
CA LEU A 64 -16.16 -2.15 2.52
C LEU A 64 -15.81 -1.79 3.97
N SER A 65 -16.63 -2.26 4.91
CA SER A 65 -16.37 -2.13 6.35
C SER A 65 -16.39 -3.51 7.02
N HIS A 66 -15.33 -3.81 7.76
CA HIS A 66 -15.11 -5.10 8.41
C HIS A 66 -15.19 -6.32 7.46
N PRO A 67 -14.64 -6.29 6.23
CA PRO A 67 -14.48 -7.52 5.45
C PRO A 67 -13.47 -8.43 6.16
N ARG A 68 -13.65 -9.76 6.15
CA ARG A 68 -12.54 -10.64 6.57
C ARG A 68 -11.49 -10.67 5.45
N GLU A 69 -11.92 -11.07 4.26
CA GLU A 69 -11.13 -11.20 3.04
C GLU A 69 -11.85 -10.44 1.93
N ALA A 70 -11.13 -9.59 1.19
CA ALA A 70 -11.67 -8.79 0.09
C ALA A 70 -10.76 -8.88 -1.14
N VAL A 71 -11.30 -9.36 -2.26
CA VAL A 71 -10.63 -9.43 -3.56
C VAL A 71 -11.34 -8.50 -4.53
N LEU A 72 -10.61 -7.55 -5.11
CA LEU A 72 -11.13 -6.51 -5.99
C LEU A 72 -10.34 -6.49 -7.31
N SER A 73 -11.05 -6.38 -8.43
CA SER A 73 -10.46 -6.37 -9.78
C SER A 73 -11.15 -5.34 -10.67
N ASN A 74 -10.35 -4.55 -11.40
CA ASN A 74 -10.85 -3.47 -12.26
C ASN A 74 -11.79 -2.50 -11.51
N CYS A 75 -11.34 -2.00 -10.36
CA CYS A 75 -12.11 -1.11 -9.50
C CYS A 75 -11.66 0.35 -9.67
N ARG A 76 -12.56 1.29 -9.96
CA ARG A 76 -12.14 2.69 -10.09
C ARG A 76 -11.78 3.28 -8.71
N GLU A 77 -12.69 3.25 -7.75
CA GLU A 77 -12.49 3.79 -6.40
C GLU A 77 -12.84 2.70 -5.36
N ALA A 78 -11.93 2.42 -4.43
CA ALA A 78 -12.08 1.39 -3.41
C ALA A 78 -11.67 1.89 -2.02
N VAL A 79 -12.60 1.90 -1.08
CA VAL A 79 -12.38 2.28 0.32
C VAL A 79 -12.64 1.06 1.21
N LEU A 80 -11.63 0.58 1.92
CA LEU A 80 -11.78 -0.53 2.86
C LEU A 80 -11.35 -0.12 4.27
N SER A 81 -12.10 -0.58 5.27
CA SER A 81 -11.77 -0.39 6.68
C SER A 81 -11.90 -1.69 7.47
N HIS A 82 -10.97 -1.92 8.40
CA HIS A 82 -10.97 -3.06 9.33
C HIS A 82 -10.92 -4.43 8.63
N SER A 83 -10.14 -4.56 7.54
CA SER A 83 -9.97 -5.85 6.85
C SER A 83 -8.95 -6.75 7.54
N ARG A 84 -9.04 -8.08 7.35
CA ARG A 84 -7.87 -8.94 7.58
C ARG A 84 -6.99 -8.98 6.34
N GLU A 85 -7.57 -9.35 5.21
CA GLU A 85 -6.86 -9.51 3.94
C GLU A 85 -7.56 -8.69 2.85
N ALA A 86 -6.79 -7.92 2.10
CA ALA A 86 -7.28 -7.11 0.97
C ALA A 86 -6.36 -7.28 -0.24
N VAL A 87 -6.88 -7.87 -1.33
CA VAL A 87 -6.18 -8.04 -2.60
C VAL A 87 -6.86 -7.19 -3.66
N LEU A 88 -6.20 -6.15 -4.15
CA LEU A 88 -6.75 -5.27 -5.20
C LEU A 88 -5.86 -5.33 -6.45
N SER A 89 -6.49 -5.40 -7.63
CA SER A 89 -5.81 -5.38 -8.92
C SER A 89 -6.46 -4.41 -9.90
N HIS A 90 -5.64 -3.70 -10.67
CA HIS A 90 -6.10 -2.73 -11.68
C HIS A 90 -7.03 -1.66 -11.07
N THR A 91 -6.62 -1.06 -9.95
CA THR A 91 -7.44 -0.06 -9.26
C THR A 91 -6.96 1.35 -9.49
N ARG A 92 -7.86 2.29 -9.73
CA ARG A 92 -7.44 3.68 -9.90
C ARG A 92 -7.12 4.31 -8.54
N GLU A 93 -8.07 4.38 -7.63
CA GLU A 93 -7.89 4.98 -6.30
C GLU A 93 -8.25 3.94 -5.21
N ALA A 94 -7.32 3.68 -4.28
CA ALA A 94 -7.50 2.72 -3.20
C ALA A 94 -7.17 3.34 -1.84
N VAL A 95 -8.10 3.32 -0.89
CA VAL A 95 -7.93 3.80 0.49
C VAL A 95 -8.17 2.65 1.47
N LEU A 96 -7.14 2.28 2.23
CA LEU A 96 -7.15 1.18 3.19
C LEU A 96 -6.88 1.69 4.61
N SER A 97 -7.66 1.21 5.58
CA SER A 97 -7.50 1.55 7.00
C SER A 97 -7.67 0.32 7.89
N ASN A 98 -6.82 0.21 8.94
CA ASN A 98 -6.86 -0.90 9.90
C ASN A 98 -6.85 -2.29 9.24
N CYS A 99 -6.01 -2.48 8.21
CA CYS A 99 -5.89 -3.73 7.49
C CYS A 99 -4.79 -4.61 8.11
N ARG A 100 -4.94 -5.93 8.14
CA ARG A 100 -3.81 -6.78 8.53
C ARG A 100 -2.84 -6.96 7.36
N GLU A 101 -3.30 -7.51 6.25
CA GLU A 101 -2.50 -7.79 5.05
C GLU A 101 -3.17 -7.13 3.84
N ALA A 102 -2.39 -6.36 3.06
CA ALA A 102 -2.85 -5.65 1.87
C ALA A 102 -1.92 -5.94 0.68
N VAL A 103 -2.46 -6.46 -0.41
CA VAL A 103 -1.74 -6.74 -1.66
C VAL A 103 -2.37 -5.92 -2.79
N LEU A 104 -1.61 -5.03 -3.40
CA LEU A 104 -2.05 -4.12 -4.45
C LEU A 104 -1.22 -4.32 -5.72
N SER A 105 -1.87 -4.39 -6.88
CA SER A 105 -1.19 -4.47 -8.18
C SER A 105 -1.84 -3.54 -9.21
N HIS A 106 -1.00 -2.90 -10.04
CA HIS A 106 -1.43 -1.99 -11.10
C HIS A 106 -2.35 -0.88 -10.57
N THR A 107 -1.93 -0.23 -9.48
CA THR A 107 -2.71 0.85 -8.87
C THR A 107 -2.29 2.22 -9.39
N ARG A 108 -3.22 3.17 -9.51
CA ARG A 108 -2.82 4.55 -9.80
C ARG A 108 -2.43 5.24 -8.49
N GLU A 109 -3.36 5.40 -7.57
CA GLU A 109 -3.18 6.06 -6.27
C GLU A 109 -3.59 5.11 -5.15
N ALA A 110 -2.71 4.90 -4.16
CA ALA A 110 -2.96 4.03 -3.01
C ALA A 110 -2.63 4.74 -1.70
N VAL A 111 -3.59 4.81 -0.77
CA VAL A 111 -3.43 5.38 0.57
C VAL A 111 -3.71 4.29 1.61
N LEU A 112 -2.75 3.98 2.47
CA LEU A 112 -2.88 2.95 3.51
C LEU A 112 -2.57 3.54 4.88
N SER A 113 -3.37 3.14 5.88
CA SER A 113 -3.21 3.54 7.28
C SER A 113 -3.37 2.35 8.22
N HIS A 114 -2.53 2.28 9.25
CA HIS A 114 -2.58 1.24 10.28
C HIS A 114 -2.58 -0.20 9.72
N CYS A 115 -1.67 -0.48 8.78
CA CYS A 115 -1.54 -1.81 8.18
C CYS A 115 -0.47 -2.66 8.90
N ARG A 116 -0.61 -4.00 8.96
CA ARG A 116 0.54 -4.83 9.39
C ARG A 116 1.48 -5.07 8.23
N GLU A 117 0.98 -5.63 7.14
CA GLU A 117 1.77 -5.99 5.97
C GLU A 117 1.14 -5.36 4.72
N ALA A 118 1.95 -4.68 3.91
CA ALA A 118 1.52 -4.04 2.67
C ALA A 118 2.48 -4.38 1.52
N VAL A 119 1.97 -5.03 0.47
CA VAL A 119 2.73 -5.39 -0.74
C VAL A 119 2.13 -4.66 -1.94
N LEU A 120 2.90 -3.77 -2.57
CA LEU A 120 2.46 -2.97 -3.70
C LEU A 120 3.33 -3.26 -4.94
N SER A 121 2.68 -3.35 -6.10
CA SER A 121 3.35 -3.53 -7.40
C SER A 121 2.76 -2.61 -8.46
N HIS A 122 3.62 -1.94 -9.22
CA HIS A 122 3.24 -1.03 -10.30
C HIS A 122 2.25 0.07 -9.87
N SER A 123 2.51 0.76 -8.76
CA SER A 123 1.75 1.94 -8.35
C SER A 123 2.25 3.22 -9.05
N ARG A 124 1.38 4.22 -9.29
CA ARG A 124 1.89 5.57 -9.59
C ARG A 124 2.25 6.32 -8.31
N GLU A 125 1.32 6.37 -7.36
CA GLU A 125 1.46 7.05 -6.08
C GLU A 125 1.06 6.10 -4.95
N ALA A 126 1.90 5.99 -3.92
CA ALA A 126 1.66 5.14 -2.76
C ALA A 126 1.97 5.88 -1.44
N VAL A 127 0.94 6.19 -0.65
CA VAL A 127 1.06 6.86 0.65
C VAL A 127 0.74 5.86 1.75
N LEU A 128 1.70 5.55 2.62
CA LEU A 128 1.53 4.60 3.73
C LEU A 128 1.81 5.27 5.07
N SER A 129 0.96 5.00 6.07
CA SER A 129 1.09 5.51 7.43
C SER A 129 0.88 4.41 8.47
N HIS A 130 1.68 4.41 9.53
CA HIS A 130 1.60 3.44 10.64
C HIS A 130 1.60 1.98 10.17
N CYS A 131 2.47 1.64 9.21
CA CYS A 131 2.58 0.27 8.70
C CYS A 131 3.66 -0.51 9.46
N ARG A 132 3.50 -1.81 9.69
CA ARG A 132 4.59 -2.61 10.27
C ARG A 132 5.62 -2.95 9.18
N GLU A 133 5.21 -3.66 8.14
CA GLU A 133 6.05 -4.13 7.03
C GLU A 133 5.46 -3.61 5.70
N ALA A 134 6.28 -3.01 4.84
CA ALA A 134 5.89 -2.46 3.55
C ALA A 134 6.87 -2.87 2.45
N VAL A 135 6.38 -3.49 1.38
CA VAL A 135 7.17 -3.94 0.21
C VAL A 135 6.59 -3.29 -1.04
N LEU A 136 7.37 -2.46 -1.76
CA LEU A 136 6.93 -1.82 -2.99
C LEU A 136 7.85 -2.15 -4.18
N SER A 137 7.24 -2.50 -5.31
CA SER A 137 7.94 -2.79 -6.58
C SER A 137 7.42 -1.90 -7.71
N HIS A 138 8.34 -1.24 -8.40
CA HIS A 138 8.03 -0.26 -9.46
C HIS A 138 7.05 0.88 -9.10
N PRO A 139 7.03 1.45 -7.87
CA PRO A 139 6.26 2.67 -7.62
C PRO A 139 6.88 3.86 -8.38
N ARG A 140 6.08 4.75 -8.96
CA ARG A 140 6.61 6.04 -9.40
C ARG A 140 6.96 6.92 -8.19
N GLU A 141 5.99 7.19 -7.33
CA GLU A 141 6.10 8.01 -6.12
C GLU A 141 5.64 7.18 -4.90
N ALA A 142 6.42 7.21 -3.82
CA ALA A 142 6.12 6.51 -2.57
C ALA A 142 6.40 7.41 -1.35
N VAL A 143 5.42 7.55 -0.46
CA VAL A 143 5.51 8.37 0.77
C VAL A 143 5.16 7.49 1.97
N LEU A 144 6.14 7.11 2.78
CA LEU A 144 5.94 6.27 3.97
C LEU A 144 6.15 7.07 5.26
N SER A 145 5.31 6.82 6.26
CA SER A 145 5.43 7.41 7.60
C SER A 145 5.17 6.40 8.71
N HIS A 146 5.96 6.47 9.78
CA HIS A 146 5.82 5.61 10.97
C HIS A 146 5.85 4.11 10.64
N THR A 147 6.79 3.68 9.80
CA THR A 147 6.95 2.26 9.44
C THR A 147 7.95 1.54 10.34
N ARG A 148 7.85 0.21 10.49
CA ARG A 148 9.00 -0.55 11.02
C ARG A 148 9.94 -0.89 9.89
N GLU A 149 9.50 -1.73 8.97
CA GLU A 149 10.31 -2.27 7.88
C GLU A 149 9.74 -1.81 6.53
N ALA A 150 10.61 -1.26 5.68
CA ALA A 150 10.26 -0.81 4.33
C ALA A 150 11.26 -1.35 3.31
N VAL A 151 10.77 -2.02 2.27
CA VAL A 151 11.55 -2.52 1.13
C VAL A 151 11.00 -1.90 -0.15
N LEU A 152 11.83 -1.20 -0.92
CA LEU A 152 11.43 -0.65 -2.22
C LEU A 152 12.40 -1.05 -3.33
N SER A 153 11.85 -1.31 -4.52
CA SER A 153 12.60 -1.61 -5.74
C SER A 153 12.09 -0.81 -6.93
N HIS A 154 13.01 -0.32 -7.76
CA HIS A 154 12.75 0.41 -9.00
C HIS A 154 11.82 1.63 -8.83
N CYS A 155 12.02 2.40 -7.76
CA CYS A 155 11.24 3.61 -7.48
C CYS A 155 11.78 4.83 -8.25
N ARG A 156 10.92 5.79 -8.62
CA ARG A 156 11.42 7.12 -9.03
C ARG A 156 11.67 7.98 -7.79
N GLU A 157 10.63 8.31 -7.05
CA GLU A 157 10.68 9.25 -5.92
C GLU A 157 10.17 8.56 -4.63
N ALA A 158 11.02 8.47 -3.60
CA ALA A 158 10.70 7.85 -2.32
C ALA A 158 10.90 8.84 -1.16
N VAL A 159 9.84 9.13 -0.42
CA VAL A 159 9.88 9.93 0.82
C VAL A 159 9.58 9.01 2.00
N LEU A 160 10.45 8.97 3.01
CA LEU A 160 10.25 8.16 4.21
C LEU A 160 10.43 8.98 5.49
N SER A 161 9.61 8.71 6.50
CA SER A 161 9.66 9.38 7.80
C SER A 161 9.39 8.41 8.95
N ASN A 162 10.13 8.55 10.06
CA ASN A 162 9.97 7.74 11.28
C ASN A 162 10.02 6.22 11.00
N CYS A 163 10.98 5.76 10.22
CA CYS A 163 11.15 4.34 9.86
C CYS A 163 12.14 3.64 10.81
N ARG A 164 12.04 2.32 11.02
CA ARG A 164 13.13 1.58 11.68
C ARG A 164 14.15 1.15 10.63
N GLU A 165 13.75 0.28 9.73
CA GLU A 165 14.59 -0.34 8.71
C GLU A 165 14.06 0.01 7.32
N ALA A 166 14.93 0.48 6.43
CA ALA A 166 14.58 0.86 5.06
C ALA A 166 15.59 0.32 4.05
N VAL A 167 15.18 -0.60 3.19
CA VAL A 167 15.99 -1.18 2.10
C VAL A 167 15.47 -0.68 0.76
N LEU A 168 16.23 0.14 0.05
CA LEU A 168 15.86 0.66 -1.28
C LEU A 168 16.81 0.14 -2.35
N SER A 169 16.26 -0.14 -3.54
CA SER A 169 17.02 -0.59 -4.71
C SER A 169 16.57 0.12 -5.99
N HIS A 170 17.53 0.56 -6.80
CA HIS A 170 17.30 1.26 -8.07
C HIS A 170 16.35 2.46 -7.95
N THR A 171 16.61 3.36 -6.99
CA THR A 171 15.81 4.55 -6.72
C THR A 171 16.39 5.79 -7.40
N ARG A 172 15.57 6.63 -8.04
CA ARG A 172 16.09 7.89 -8.64
C ARG A 172 16.29 8.98 -7.61
N GLU A 173 15.32 9.20 -6.74
CA GLU A 173 15.31 10.25 -5.72
C GLU A 173 14.77 9.63 -4.43
N ALA A 174 15.52 9.78 -3.34
CA ALA A 174 15.12 9.32 -2.01
C ALA A 174 15.24 10.46 -1.00
N VAL A 175 14.24 10.66 -0.14
CA VAL A 175 14.22 11.65 0.94
C VAL A 175 13.81 10.95 2.24
N LEU A 176 14.76 10.62 3.11
CA LEU A 176 14.49 9.90 4.36
C LEU A 176 14.63 10.83 5.57
N SER A 177 13.80 10.63 6.59
CA SER A 177 13.84 11.37 7.85
C SER A 177 13.59 10.45 9.05
N HIS A 178 14.33 10.65 10.14
CA HIS A 178 14.18 9.90 11.40
C HIS A 178 14.19 8.37 11.22
N CYS A 179 15.14 7.85 10.45
CA CYS A 179 15.31 6.40 10.21
C CYS A 179 16.37 5.79 11.13
N ARG A 180 16.25 4.51 11.51
CA ARG A 180 17.32 3.84 12.29
C ARG A 180 18.36 3.20 11.38
N GLU A 181 17.94 2.32 10.49
CA GLU A 181 18.80 1.53 9.61
C GLU A 181 18.32 1.75 8.17
N VAL A 182 19.26 2.07 7.28
CA VAL A 182 18.99 2.34 5.87
C VAL A 182 19.97 1.53 5.02
N VAL A 183 19.50 0.93 3.92
CA VAL A 183 20.34 0.27 2.92
C VAL A 183 19.88 0.73 1.53
N LEU A 184 20.67 1.54 0.83
CA LEU A 184 20.37 1.96 -0.55
C LEU A 184 21.32 1.26 -1.53
N SER A 185 20.76 0.62 -2.54
CA SER A 185 21.50 0.04 -3.66
C SER A 185 21.14 0.74 -4.97
N HIS A 186 22.16 1.19 -5.70
CA HIS A 186 22.04 2.00 -6.92
C HIS A 186 21.09 3.23 -6.81
N PRO A 187 21.17 4.06 -5.74
CA PRO A 187 20.47 5.33 -5.74
C PRO A 187 21.14 6.30 -6.73
N ARG A 188 20.35 7.11 -7.42
CA ARG A 188 20.84 8.35 -8.03
C ARG A 188 20.92 9.40 -6.91
N GLU A 189 19.87 10.17 -6.66
CA GLU A 189 19.83 11.20 -5.61
C GLU A 189 19.27 10.68 -4.28
N ALA A 190 19.88 11.06 -3.15
CA ALA A 190 19.48 10.56 -1.82
C ALA A 190 19.69 11.58 -0.67
N VAL A 191 18.63 12.28 -0.27
CA VAL A 191 18.59 13.15 0.91
C VAL A 191 18.24 12.34 2.16
N LEU A 192 19.08 12.32 3.19
CA LEU A 192 18.81 11.66 4.47
C LEU A 192 18.73 12.68 5.62
N SER A 193 17.95 12.41 6.66
CA SER A 193 17.93 13.21 7.88
C SER A 193 17.62 12.38 9.13
N HIS A 194 18.22 12.75 10.26
CA HIS A 194 18.18 12.05 11.54
C HIS A 194 18.30 10.52 11.42
N THR A 195 19.25 10.05 10.60
CA THR A 195 19.53 8.63 10.42
C THR A 195 20.53 8.14 11.46
N ARG A 196 20.38 6.91 11.96
CA ARG A 196 21.50 6.25 12.63
C ARG A 196 22.39 5.62 11.57
N GLU A 197 22.18 4.34 11.30
CA GLU A 197 22.96 3.54 10.36
C GLU A 197 22.44 3.72 8.93
N ALA A 198 23.36 3.82 7.96
CA ALA A 198 23.01 3.91 6.55
C ALA A 198 24.07 3.28 5.66
N VAL A 199 23.74 2.26 4.88
CA VAL A 199 24.61 1.60 3.89
C VAL A 199 24.18 2.02 2.48
N LEU A 200 25.10 2.28 1.57
CA LEU A 200 24.88 3.00 0.32
C LEU A 200 25.83 2.51 -0.80
N SER A 201 25.35 1.84 -1.86
CA SER A 201 26.24 1.39 -2.95
C SER A 201 25.65 1.21 -4.36
N HIS A 202 26.20 1.70 -5.48
CA HIS A 202 27.23 2.73 -5.74
C HIS A 202 26.52 4.02 -6.27
N THR A 203 26.86 5.23 -5.79
CA THR A 203 25.90 6.37 -5.63
C THR A 203 26.17 7.64 -6.48
N ARG A 204 25.12 8.44 -6.79
CA ARG A 204 25.25 9.67 -7.62
C ARG A 204 24.09 10.72 -7.56
N GLU A 205 23.86 11.58 -6.56
CA GLU A 205 24.64 12.08 -5.40
C GLU A 205 23.75 12.22 -4.12
N ALA A 206 24.31 12.18 -2.90
CA ALA A 206 23.56 12.14 -1.63
C ALA A 206 23.69 13.39 -0.72
N VAL A 207 22.76 13.66 0.21
CA VAL A 207 22.81 14.81 1.17
C VAL A 207 22.19 14.46 2.54
N LEU A 208 22.91 14.44 3.67
CA LEU A 208 22.52 13.78 4.93
C LEU A 208 22.45 14.75 6.15
N SER A 209 21.59 14.54 7.17
CA SER A 209 21.53 15.44 8.37
C SER A 209 20.73 14.97 9.62
N HIS A 210 21.28 14.47 10.74
CA HIS A 210 22.66 14.23 11.17
C HIS A 210 22.86 12.75 11.63
N CYS A 211 24.00 12.13 11.28
CA CYS A 211 24.13 10.66 11.07
C CYS A 211 24.99 9.89 12.08
N ARG A 212 24.76 8.59 12.37
CA ARG A 212 25.68 7.65 13.11
C ARG A 212 25.35 6.13 12.94
N GLU A 213 26.01 5.29 12.15
CA GLU A 213 27.20 5.46 11.29
C GLU A 213 26.91 5.04 9.83
N VAL A 214 27.52 5.72 8.85
CA VAL A 214 27.23 5.58 7.41
C VAL A 214 28.24 4.66 6.72
N VAL A 215 27.87 3.92 5.67
CA VAL A 215 28.77 3.10 4.82
C VAL A 215 28.40 3.25 3.34
N LEU A 216 29.07 4.17 2.66
CA LEU A 216 29.12 4.31 1.20
C LEU A 216 30.08 3.30 0.57
N SER A 217 29.90 2.97 -0.70
CA SER A 217 30.95 2.89 -1.75
C SER A 217 30.31 2.55 -3.09
N HIS A 218 30.92 2.74 -4.25
CA HIS A 218 31.78 3.86 -4.64
C HIS A 218 30.86 5.00 -5.12
N THR A 219 31.35 6.24 -5.17
CA THR A 219 30.48 7.41 -5.05
C THR A 219 30.84 8.58 -5.96
N ARG A 220 29.86 9.38 -6.36
CA ARG A 220 30.05 10.78 -6.80
C ARG A 220 28.73 11.54 -6.75
N GLU A 221 28.37 12.31 -5.73
CA GLU A 221 29.06 12.69 -4.49
C GLU A 221 28.12 12.54 -3.26
N ALA A 222 28.48 13.08 -2.11
CA ALA A 222 27.73 12.95 -0.85
C ALA A 222 27.95 14.15 0.08
N VAL A 223 26.91 14.66 0.73
CA VAL A 223 26.95 15.92 1.51
C VAL A 223 26.32 15.71 2.90
N LEU A 224 27.12 15.24 3.85
CA LEU A 224 26.67 14.82 5.20
C LEU A 224 26.30 15.99 6.12
N SER A 225 25.86 15.69 7.35
CA SER A 225 26.08 16.60 8.49
C SER A 225 26.07 15.90 9.87
N HIS A 226 26.75 16.57 10.81
CA HIS A 226 27.15 16.16 12.18
C HIS A 226 27.17 14.65 12.48
N THR A 227 27.99 13.97 11.69
CA THR A 227 28.30 12.54 11.65
C THR A 227 28.94 11.98 12.93
N ARG A 228 28.90 10.65 13.07
CA ARG A 228 29.87 9.83 13.82
C ARG A 228 29.53 8.33 13.67
N GLU A 229 30.12 7.56 12.79
CA GLU A 229 31.10 7.86 11.74
C GLU A 229 30.56 7.49 10.34
N LEU A 230 31.46 7.18 9.42
CA LEU A 230 31.27 7.28 7.97
C LEU A 230 32.30 6.35 7.32
N ASN A 231 31.88 5.55 6.36
CA ASN A 231 32.67 4.47 5.79
C ASN A 231 32.48 4.45 4.26
N ILE A 232 33.52 4.05 3.52
CA ILE A 232 33.67 4.31 2.06
C ILE A 232 34.38 3.15 1.34
N VAL A 233 34.00 1.88 1.57
CA VAL A 233 34.40 0.69 0.77
C VAL A 233 33.27 -0.34 0.75
#